data_AF-A0A9D5J0J1-F1
#
_entry.id   AF-A0A9D5J0J1-F1
#
_cell.length_a   1.000
_cell.length_b   1.000
_cell.length_c   1.000
_cell.angle_alpha   90.00
_cell.angle_beta   90.00
_cell.angle_gamma   90.00
#
_symmetry.space_group_name_H-M   'P 1'
#
loop_
_entity.id
_entity.type
_entity.pdbx_description
1 polymer ?
#
loop_
_entity_poly.entity_id
_entity_poly.type
_entity_poly.pdbx_seq_one_letter_code
_entity_poly.pdbx_strand_id
1 'polypeptide(L)'
;MFAEGDQATFIVSSFGGGCGTGVAPVIAKAAKETGKITIGIITLPFSFEGNNKYEIAIDGVKELSQNVDAMFLLNNQFLLSTHKELSLIAAFKKGDELMCEVVKSIINTLHLRSNDKRESSIRRILRKLLSH
;
A
#
# COMPACT_ATOMS: atom_id res chain seq x y z
N MET A 1 8.55 1.02 -7.58
CA MET A 1 9.37 0.77 -8.79
C MET A 1 8.72 1.53 -9.93
N PHE A 2 9.46 2.38 -10.64
CA PHE A 2 8.96 3.09 -11.82
C PHE A 2 9.47 2.33 -13.04
N ALA A 3 8.62 1.56 -13.72
CA ALA A 3 8.95 1.04 -15.04
C ALA A 3 8.46 2.05 -16.10
N GLU A 4 9.32 2.38 -17.06
CA GLU A 4 8.91 3.17 -18.23
C GLU A 4 7.89 2.38 -19.05
N GLY A 5 6.72 2.97 -19.29
CA GLY A 5 5.58 2.33 -19.95
C GLY A 5 4.43 1.91 -19.01
N ASP A 6 4.62 1.94 -17.69
CA ASP A 6 3.58 1.50 -16.75
C ASP A 6 2.43 2.53 -16.60
N GLN A 7 1.20 2.04 -16.80
CA GLN A 7 -0.05 2.77 -16.57
C GLN A 7 -0.30 3.06 -15.07
N ALA A 8 0.46 2.42 -14.16
CA ALA A 8 0.27 2.50 -12.73
C ALA A 8 1.59 2.65 -11.94
N THR A 9 1.56 3.42 -10.86
CA THR A 9 2.66 3.56 -9.88
C THR A 9 2.22 2.97 -8.55
N PHE A 10 3.01 2.03 -8.03
CA PHE A 10 2.80 1.44 -6.70
C PHE A 10 3.74 2.05 -5.68
N ILE A 11 3.17 2.51 -4.58
CA ILE A 11 3.88 3.08 -3.44
C ILE A 11 3.73 2.11 -2.28
N VAL A 12 4.81 1.40 -1.99
CA VAL A 12 4.86 0.44 -0.89
C VAL A 12 5.68 1.07 0.23
N SER A 13 5.10 1.22 1.41
CA SER A 13 5.79 1.83 2.54
C SER A 13 5.23 1.36 3.88
N SER A 14 6.08 1.37 4.91
CA SER A 14 5.67 1.14 6.29
C SER A 14 5.44 2.47 6.98
N PHE A 15 4.25 2.68 7.52
CA PHE A 15 3.86 3.93 8.18
C PHE A 15 4.08 3.85 9.69
N GLY A 16 4.23 5.02 10.30
CA GLY A 16 4.53 5.19 11.72
C GLY A 16 6.00 5.51 12.01
N GLY A 17 6.88 5.41 11.01
CA GLY A 17 8.23 6.00 11.04
C GLY A 17 8.26 7.41 10.43
N GLY A 18 9.45 8.02 10.34
CA GLY A 18 9.62 9.35 9.74
C GLY A 18 9.62 9.36 8.21
N CYS A 19 10.50 8.55 7.58
CA CYS A 19 10.68 8.60 6.13
C CYS A 19 9.50 8.03 5.35
N GLY A 20 9.04 6.82 5.70
CA GLY A 20 7.93 6.18 4.96
C GLY A 20 6.66 7.03 4.99
N THR A 21 6.29 7.47 6.19
CA THR A 21 5.10 8.31 6.42
C THR A 21 5.19 9.67 5.73
N GLY A 22 6.33 10.36 5.81
CA GLY A 22 6.47 11.72 5.26
C GLY A 22 6.83 11.79 3.77
N VAL A 23 7.55 10.80 3.24
CA VAL A 23 8.01 10.82 1.83
C VAL A 23 6.97 10.20 0.89
N ALA A 24 6.23 9.18 1.34
CA ALA A 24 5.26 8.50 0.48
C ALA A 24 4.20 9.43 -0.13
N PRO A 25 3.59 10.39 0.61
CA PRO A 25 2.63 11.33 0.04
C PRO A 25 3.25 12.24 -1.04
N VAL A 26 4.49 12.67 -0.85
CA VAL A 26 5.23 13.51 -1.81
C VAL A 26 5.45 12.74 -3.13
N ILE A 27 5.88 11.48 -3.04
CA ILE A 27 6.08 10.62 -4.21
C ILE A 27 4.74 10.31 -4.90
N ALA A 28 3.68 10.10 -4.13
CA ALA A 28 2.33 9.87 -4.66
C ALA A 28 1.82 11.06 -5.45
N LYS A 29 2.01 12.26 -4.92
CA LYS A 29 1.64 13.50 -5.59
C LYS A 29 2.36 13.63 -6.94
N ALA A 30 3.68 13.45 -6.95
CA ALA A 30 4.47 13.53 -8.17
C ALA A 30 4.04 12.47 -9.20
N ALA A 31 3.74 11.24 -8.76
CA ALA A 31 3.24 10.19 -9.65
C ALA A 31 1.88 10.54 -10.27
N LYS A 32 0.95 11.06 -9.45
CA LYS A 32 -0.40 11.46 -9.88
C LYS A 32 -0.39 12.62 -10.87
N GLU A 33 0.52 13.57 -10.70
CA GLU A 33 0.73 14.70 -11.63
C GLU A 33 1.16 14.23 -13.04
N THR A 34 1.80 13.06 -13.15
CA THR A 34 2.12 12.44 -14.46
C THR A 34 0.96 11.68 -15.11
N GLY A 35 -0.23 11.68 -14.50
CA GLY A 35 -1.44 11.03 -15.05
C GLY A 35 -1.49 9.50 -14.89
N LYS A 36 -0.53 8.91 -14.15
CA LYS A 36 -0.47 7.48 -13.83
C LYS A 36 -1.46 7.12 -12.73
N ILE A 37 -2.03 5.91 -12.81
CA ILE A 37 -2.85 5.34 -11.72
C ILE A 37 -1.95 5.13 -10.52
N THR A 38 -2.18 5.80 -9.40
CA THR A 38 -1.32 5.73 -8.22
C THR A 38 -1.96 4.88 -7.14
N ILE A 39 -1.28 3.84 -6.67
CA ILE A 39 -1.79 2.88 -5.69
C ILE A 39 -0.86 2.84 -4.47
N GLY A 40 -1.41 3.13 -3.29
CA GLY A 40 -0.70 2.99 -2.02
C GLY A 40 -0.89 1.60 -1.41
N ILE A 41 0.17 0.95 -0.97
CA ILE A 41 0.15 -0.29 -0.19
C ILE A 41 0.95 -0.04 1.08
N ILE A 42 0.24 0.21 2.18
CA ILE A 42 0.82 0.74 3.41
C ILE A 42 0.63 -0.23 4.55
N THR A 43 1.68 -0.48 5.33
CA THR A 43 1.57 -1.20 6.61
C THR A 43 1.38 -0.22 7.76
N LEU A 44 0.45 -0.53 8.67
CA LEU A 44 0.30 0.15 9.94
C LEU A 44 1.11 -0.59 11.02
N PRO A 45 1.75 0.14 11.94
CA PRO A 45 2.67 -0.45 12.91
C PRO A 45 1.94 -1.33 13.92
N PHE A 46 2.66 -2.26 14.55
CA PHE A 46 2.13 -2.97 15.72
C PHE A 46 1.98 -2.01 16.91
N SER A 47 1.05 -2.28 17.81
CA SER A 47 0.84 -1.47 19.02
C SER A 47 2.08 -1.39 19.92
N PHE A 48 2.96 -2.39 19.89
CA PHE A 48 4.18 -2.46 20.70
C PHE A 48 5.38 -1.71 20.10
N GLU A 49 5.29 -1.16 18.88
CA GLU A 49 6.44 -0.55 18.20
C GLU A 49 6.87 0.82 18.73
N GLY A 50 6.10 1.39 19.65
CA GLY A 50 6.40 2.65 20.31
C GLY A 50 5.19 3.57 20.40
N ASN A 51 5.19 4.41 21.43
CA ASN A 51 4.14 5.41 21.65
C ASN A 51 4.15 6.41 20.47
N ASN A 52 2.96 6.69 19.94
CA ASN A 52 2.66 7.61 18.84
C ASN A 52 2.96 7.12 17.41
N LYS A 53 3.61 5.97 17.20
CA LYS A 53 3.81 5.45 15.83
C LYS A 53 2.49 5.25 15.09
N TYR A 54 1.47 4.76 15.79
CA TYR A 54 0.16 4.56 15.19
C TYR A 54 -0.49 5.89 14.79
N GLU A 55 -0.42 6.91 15.64
CA GLU A 55 -0.95 8.25 15.35
C GLU A 55 -0.26 8.88 14.14
N ILE A 56 1.08 8.82 14.11
CA ILE A 56 1.90 9.25 12.97
C ILE A 56 1.47 8.52 11.70
N ALA A 57 1.25 7.20 11.79
CA ALA A 57 0.80 6.41 10.65
C ALA A 57 -0.57 6.87 10.14
N ILE A 58 -1.54 7.11 11.04
CA ILE A 58 -2.88 7.56 10.66
C ILE A 58 -2.84 8.94 9.98
N ASP A 59 -2.03 9.87 10.48
CA ASP A 59 -1.90 11.18 9.85
C ASP A 59 -1.22 11.10 8.47
N GLY A 60 -0.19 10.27 8.33
CA GLY A 60 0.39 9.96 7.02
C GLY A 60 -0.62 9.30 6.07
N VAL A 61 -1.49 8.40 6.58
CA VAL A 61 -2.53 7.77 5.76
C VAL A 61 -3.50 8.81 5.22
N LYS A 62 -3.91 9.79 6.05
CA LYS A 62 -4.76 10.90 5.60
C LYS A 62 -4.07 11.69 4.49
N GLU A 63 -2.81 12.04 4.67
CA GLU A 63 -2.05 12.79 3.67
C GLU A 63 -1.86 11.99 2.36
N LEU A 64 -1.49 10.73 2.45
CA LEU A 64 -1.32 9.86 1.28
C LEU A 64 -2.64 9.68 0.52
N SER A 65 -3.77 9.54 1.22
CA SER A 65 -5.08 9.29 0.62
C SER A 65 -5.51 10.37 -0.39
N GLN A 66 -5.02 11.60 -0.23
CA GLN A 66 -5.29 12.71 -1.15
C GLN A 66 -4.53 12.54 -2.48
N ASN A 67 -3.44 11.79 -2.45
CA ASN A 67 -2.43 11.69 -3.51
C ASN A 67 -2.42 10.34 -4.23
N VAL A 68 -3.31 9.41 -3.86
CA VAL A 68 -3.47 8.10 -4.53
C VAL A 68 -4.86 7.97 -5.15
N ASP A 69 -5.02 7.03 -6.09
CA ASP A 69 -6.33 6.63 -6.63
C ASP A 69 -6.94 5.49 -5.80
N ALA A 70 -6.10 4.60 -5.26
CA ALA A 70 -6.52 3.51 -4.38
C ALA A 70 -5.47 3.25 -3.29
N MET A 71 -5.92 2.73 -2.15
CA MET A 71 -5.05 2.45 -1.01
C MET A 71 -5.40 1.11 -0.37
N PHE A 72 -4.39 0.29 -0.10
CA PHE A 72 -4.46 -0.93 0.68
C PHE A 72 -3.75 -0.70 2.00
N LEU A 73 -4.49 -0.83 3.10
CA LEU A 73 -3.95 -0.74 4.45
C LEU A 73 -3.79 -2.14 5.05
N LEU A 74 -2.56 -2.49 5.38
CA LEU A 74 -2.18 -3.73 6.05
C LEU A 74 -1.95 -3.42 7.52
N ASN A 75 -2.93 -3.70 8.36
CA ASN A 75 -2.79 -3.50 9.79
C ASN A 75 -2.08 -4.69 10.43
N ASN A 76 -0.80 -4.51 10.79
CA ASN A 76 0.01 -5.55 11.41
C ASN A 76 -0.60 -6.08 12.70
N GLN A 77 -1.45 -5.31 13.39
CA GLN A 77 -2.16 -5.76 14.58
C GLN A 77 -3.02 -7.00 14.33
N PHE A 78 -3.54 -7.20 13.12
CA PHE A 78 -4.31 -8.41 12.77
C PHE A 78 -3.46 -9.67 12.84
N LEU A 79 -2.15 -9.59 12.59
CA LEU A 79 -1.24 -10.73 12.72
C LEU A 79 -1.19 -11.24 14.16
N LEU A 80 -1.16 -10.34 15.14
CA LEU A 80 -1.17 -10.72 16.56
C LEU A 80 -2.50 -11.36 16.99
N SER A 81 -3.61 -10.97 16.35
CA SER A 81 -4.92 -11.55 16.66
C SER A 81 -5.08 -12.98 16.11
N THR A 82 -4.40 -13.28 15.01
CA THR A 82 -4.51 -14.56 14.28
C THR A 82 -3.38 -15.54 14.62
N HIS A 83 -2.25 -15.05 15.13
CA HIS A 83 -1.06 -15.84 15.46
C HIS A 83 -0.51 -15.38 16.82
N LYS A 84 -1.21 -15.74 17.90
CA LYS A 84 -0.95 -15.25 19.27
C LYS A 84 0.37 -15.76 19.86
N GLU A 85 0.89 -16.84 19.28
CA GLU A 85 2.12 -17.51 19.69
C GLU A 85 3.40 -16.92 19.08
N LEU A 86 3.29 -15.95 18.16
CA LEU A 86 4.47 -15.36 17.53
C LEU A 86 5.26 -14.51 18.52
N SER A 87 6.58 -14.75 18.55
CA SER A 87 7.51 -13.80 19.19
C SER A 87 7.55 -12.49 18.40
N LEU A 88 8.03 -11.42 19.05
CA LEU A 88 8.14 -10.09 18.43
C LEU A 88 8.89 -10.12 17.09
N ILE A 89 10.04 -10.81 17.03
CA ILE A 89 10.86 -10.95 15.82
C ILE A 89 10.10 -11.74 14.74
N ALA A 90 9.39 -12.81 15.14
CA ALA A 90 8.62 -13.62 14.21
C ALA A 90 7.41 -12.85 13.65
N ALA A 91 6.78 -11.99 14.44
CA ALA A 91 5.68 -11.14 14.02
C ALA A 91 6.12 -10.14 12.93
N PHE A 92 7.27 -9.48 13.10
CA PHE A 92 7.83 -8.61 12.07
C PHE A 92 8.12 -9.36 10.77
N LYS A 93 8.83 -10.49 10.86
CA LYS A 93 9.13 -11.32 9.70
C LYS A 93 7.86 -11.75 8.97
N LYS A 94 6.83 -12.16 9.71
CA LYS A 94 5.54 -12.56 9.13
C LYS A 94 4.81 -11.39 8.49
N GLY A 95 4.90 -10.19 9.05
CA GLY A 95 4.37 -8.97 8.46
C GLY A 95 5.03 -8.64 7.12
N ASP A 96 6.34 -8.74 7.04
CA ASP A 96 7.10 -8.52 5.79
C ASP A 96 6.76 -9.57 4.71
N GLU A 97 6.64 -10.84 5.11
CA GLU A 97 6.19 -11.92 4.22
C GLU A 97 4.79 -11.63 3.66
N LEU A 98 3.83 -11.28 4.52
CA LEU A 98 2.45 -10.98 4.11
C LEU A 98 2.39 -9.74 3.22
N MET A 99 3.18 -8.69 3.51
CA MET A 99 3.29 -7.53 2.64
C MET A 99 3.77 -7.92 1.25
N CYS A 100 4.83 -8.74 1.16
CA CYS A 100 5.35 -9.21 -0.12
C CYS A 100 4.32 -10.04 -0.90
N GLU A 101 3.58 -10.93 -0.23
CA GLU A 101 2.51 -11.73 -0.83
C GLU A 101 1.38 -10.87 -1.38
N VAL A 102 0.91 -9.88 -0.61
CA VAL A 102 -0.13 -8.94 -1.01
C VAL A 102 0.31 -8.13 -2.21
N VAL A 103 1.51 -7.55 -2.18
CA VAL A 103 2.06 -6.76 -3.28
C VAL A 103 2.17 -7.60 -4.55
N LYS A 104 2.75 -8.82 -4.46
CA LYS A 104 2.85 -9.74 -5.60
C LYS A 104 1.47 -10.11 -6.16
N SER A 105 0.51 -10.40 -5.28
CA SER A 105 -0.86 -10.74 -5.67
C SER A 105 -1.54 -9.59 -6.42
N ILE A 106 -1.42 -8.37 -5.92
CA ILE A 106 -1.98 -7.16 -6.57
C ILE A 106 -1.32 -6.93 -7.92
N ILE A 107 0.02 -6.95 -7.99
CA ILE A 107 0.75 -6.74 -9.23
C ILE A 107 0.38 -7.81 -10.25
N ASN A 108 0.37 -9.09 -9.87
CA ASN A 108 -0.03 -10.19 -10.75
C ASN A 108 -1.48 -10.03 -11.22
N THR A 109 -2.40 -9.66 -10.36
CA THR A 109 -3.82 -9.45 -10.74
C THR A 109 -3.97 -8.32 -11.77
N LEU A 110 -3.10 -7.30 -11.70
CA LEU A 110 -3.10 -6.19 -12.63
C LEU A 110 -2.35 -6.51 -13.94
N HIS A 111 -1.24 -7.26 -13.88
CA HIS A 111 -0.46 -7.71 -15.04
C HIS A 111 -1.15 -8.83 -15.83
N LEU A 112 -1.79 -9.80 -15.16
CA LEU A 112 -2.52 -10.88 -15.84
C LEU A 112 -3.72 -10.34 -16.66
N ARG A 113 -4.17 -9.11 -16.37
CA ARG A 113 -5.22 -8.43 -17.13
C ARG A 113 -4.70 -7.57 -18.28
N SER A 114 -3.38 -7.29 -18.39
CA SER A 114 -2.82 -6.57 -19.54
C SER A 114 -2.57 -7.47 -20.75
N ASN A 115 -2.45 -8.79 -20.54
CA ASN A 115 -2.35 -9.77 -21.62
C ASN A 115 -3.71 -10.08 -22.29
N ASP A 116 -4.82 -9.63 -21.68
CA ASP A 116 -6.15 -9.61 -22.27
C ASP A 116 -6.33 -8.21 -22.91
N LYS A 117 -6.43 -8.10 -24.25
CA LYS A 117 -6.33 -6.87 -25.10
C LYS A 117 -7.35 -5.75 -24.82
N ARG A 118 -7.76 -5.48 -23.58
CA ARG A 118 -8.74 -4.47 -23.19
C ARG A 118 -8.16 -3.51 -22.15
N GLU A 119 -7.19 -2.70 -22.59
CA GLU A 119 -6.54 -1.60 -21.86
C GLU A 119 -7.52 -0.62 -21.17
N SER A 120 -8.78 -0.56 -21.59
CA SER A 120 -9.83 0.29 -20.99
C SER A 120 -10.43 -0.25 -19.67
N SER A 121 -10.01 -1.44 -19.20
CA SER A 121 -10.68 -2.14 -18.10
C SER A 121 -10.19 -1.78 -16.69
N ILE A 122 -8.91 -1.49 -16.48
CA ILE A 122 -8.35 -1.27 -15.13
C ILE A 122 -8.93 0.01 -14.51
N ARG A 123 -8.92 1.14 -15.24
CA ARG A 123 -9.55 2.40 -14.77
C ARG A 123 -11.05 2.21 -14.51
N ARG A 124 -11.75 1.39 -15.31
CA ARG A 124 -13.18 1.13 -15.13
C ARG A 124 -13.47 0.27 -13.89
N ILE A 125 -12.63 -0.71 -13.60
CA ILE A 125 -12.77 -1.59 -12.43
C ILE A 125 -12.41 -0.84 -11.16
N LEU A 126 -11.29 -0.12 -11.15
CA LEU A 126 -10.91 0.71 -10.01
C LEU A 126 -11.98 1.77 -9.73
N ARG A 127 -12.50 2.46 -10.76
CA ARG A 127 -13.65 3.37 -10.58
C ARG A 127 -14.88 2.67 -10.03
N LYS A 128 -15.21 1.45 -10.48
CA LYS A 128 -16.34 0.67 -9.95
C LYS A 128 -16.17 0.26 -8.49
N LEU A 129 -14.95 -0.10 -8.09
CA LEU A 129 -14.62 -0.46 -6.71
C LEU A 129 -14.59 0.76 -5.78
N LEU A 130 -14.29 1.94 -6.31
CA LEU A 130 -14.20 3.20 -5.56
C LEU A 130 -15.49 4.04 -5.61
N SER A 131 -16.51 3.64 -6.38
CA SER A 131 -17.79 4.36 -6.54
C SER A 131 -18.89 3.90 -5.57
N HIS A 132 -18.55 3.23 -4.47
CA HIS A 132 -19.46 2.86 -3.38
C HIS A 132 -18.90 3.37 -2.05
#